data_AF-A0A938EC15-F1
#
_entry.id   AF-A0A938EC15-F1
#
_cell.length_a   1.000
_cell.length_b   1.000
_cell.length_c   1.000
_cell.angle_alpha   90.00
_cell.angle_beta   90.00
_cell.angle_gamma   90.00
#
_symmetry.space_group_name_H-M   'P 1'
#
loop_
_entity.id
_entity.type
_entity.pdbx_description
1 polymer ?
#
loop_
_entity_poly.entity_id
_entity_poly.type
_entity_poly.pdbx_seq_one_letter_code
_entity_poly.pdbx_strand_id
1 'polypeptide(L)'
;MAPQGAAIEPVVLDPPGHDCRGGWGHLGPMDFGIRVSNLEAAIGQLRAEGVEVAGPAETVDLGGGAEWRQVAFAEPDGNYVTLVEARF
;
A
#
# COMPACT_ATOMS: atom_id res chain seq x y z
N MET A 1 7.53 24.69 17.24
CA MET A 1 6.61 23.53 17.35
C MET A 1 5.97 23.38 15.98
N ALA A 2 6.41 22.41 15.17
CA ALA A 2 5.86 22.21 13.83
C ALA A 2 4.49 21.53 13.93
N PRO A 3 3.51 21.88 13.07
CA PRO A 3 2.17 21.31 13.15
C PRO A 3 2.24 19.82 12.83
N GLN A 4 1.60 19.00 13.66
CA GLN A 4 1.44 17.57 13.41
C GLN A 4 0.48 17.37 12.21
N GLY A 5 1.04 17.15 11.02
CA GLY A 5 0.30 16.79 9.80
C GLY A 5 0.13 15.27 9.70
N ALA A 6 -1.08 14.81 9.42
CA ALA A 6 -1.46 13.41 9.30
C ALA A 6 -0.99 12.76 7.97
N ALA A 7 0.29 12.91 7.62
CA ALA A 7 0.99 12.21 6.53
C ALA A 7 0.37 12.26 5.11
N ILE A 8 -0.67 13.07 4.88
CA ILE A 8 -1.17 13.42 3.55
C ILE A 8 -1.07 14.94 3.45
N GLU A 9 0.13 15.41 3.17
CA GLU A 9 0.33 16.77 2.69
C GLU A 9 0.23 16.75 1.16
N PRO A 10 -0.39 17.76 0.51
CA PRO A 10 -0.30 17.90 -0.93
C PRO A 10 1.18 17.94 -1.30
N VAL A 11 1.65 16.98 -2.10
CA VAL A 11 2.96 17.10 -2.73
C VAL A 11 2.86 18.30 -3.68
N VAL A 12 3.34 19.46 -3.22
CA VAL A 12 3.42 20.67 -4.05
C VAL A 12 4.59 20.46 -5.01
N LEU A 13 4.29 20.09 -6.25
CA LEU A 13 5.26 19.96 -7.33
C LEU A 13 5.52 21.29 -8.06
N ASP A 14 4.79 22.37 -7.73
CA ASP A 14 4.97 23.67 -8.38
C ASP A 14 4.87 24.87 -7.42
N PRO A 15 5.98 25.62 -7.19
CA PRO A 15 7.33 25.31 -7.68
C PRO A 15 7.86 24.01 -7.06
N PRO A 16 8.69 23.23 -7.76
CA PRO A 16 9.27 22.01 -7.21
C PRO A 16 9.98 22.29 -5.88
N GLY A 17 9.61 21.52 -4.84
CA GLY A 17 10.32 21.50 -3.57
C GLY A 17 11.75 20.96 -3.72
N HIS A 18 12.56 21.09 -2.67
CA HIS A 18 13.89 20.46 -2.65
C HIS A 18 13.77 18.93 -2.78
N ASP A 19 14.80 18.29 -3.34
CA ASP A 19 14.81 16.85 -3.56
C ASP A 19 14.81 16.07 -2.24
N CYS A 20 13.67 15.46 -1.90
CA CYS A 20 13.51 14.64 -0.70
C CYS A 20 13.79 13.14 -0.94
N ARG A 21 14.37 12.77 -2.10
CA ARG A 21 14.64 11.36 -2.42
C ARG A 21 15.76 10.83 -1.52
N GLY A 22 15.50 9.73 -0.82
CA GLY A 22 16.48 9.14 0.08
C GLY A 22 16.07 7.73 0.52
N GLY A 23 15.09 7.64 1.42
CA GLY A 23 14.59 6.37 1.97
C GLY A 23 13.10 6.13 1.70
N TRP A 24 12.64 4.93 2.05
CA TRP A 24 11.22 4.56 1.97
C TRP A 24 10.39 5.50 2.86
N GLY A 25 9.37 6.15 2.29
CA GLY A 25 8.50 7.12 2.99
C GLY A 25 8.96 8.58 3.02
N HIS A 26 10.07 8.95 2.36
CA HIS A 26 10.60 10.33 2.40
C HIS A 26 9.96 11.30 1.37
N LEU A 27 9.03 10.83 0.53
CA LEU A 27 8.59 11.55 -0.69
C LEU A 27 7.07 11.70 -0.87
N GLY A 28 6.24 11.18 0.02
CA GLY A 28 4.79 11.14 -0.18
C GLY A 28 4.15 9.88 0.40
N PRO A 29 2.92 9.52 -0.04
CA PRO A 29 2.20 8.36 0.48
C PRO A 29 3.04 7.09 0.35
N MET A 30 3.19 6.41 1.49
CA MET A 30 4.08 5.26 1.63
C MET A 30 3.47 3.96 1.09
N ASP A 31 2.14 3.84 1.16
CA ASP A 31 1.38 2.66 0.74
C ASP A 31 -0.07 3.07 0.39
N PHE A 32 -0.68 2.33 -0.53
CA PHE A 32 -2.11 2.44 -0.85
C PHE A 32 -2.76 1.05 -0.73
N GLY A 33 -3.54 0.88 0.32
CA GLY A 33 -4.19 -0.40 0.66
C GLY A 33 -5.68 -0.43 0.34
N ILE A 34 -6.14 -1.49 -0.32
CA ILE A 34 -7.56 -1.79 -0.57
C ILE A 34 -7.97 -2.96 0.32
N ARG A 35 -8.97 -2.74 1.18
CA ARG A 35 -9.55 -3.82 1.98
C ARG A 35 -10.34 -4.78 1.11
N VAL A 36 -10.09 -6.08 1.28
CA VAL A 36 -10.86 -7.16 0.67
C VAL A 36 -11.44 -8.09 1.75
N SER A 37 -12.55 -8.75 1.44
CA SER A 37 -13.19 -9.72 2.34
C SER A 37 -12.66 -11.14 2.19
N ASN A 38 -12.08 -11.47 1.03
CA ASN A 38 -11.44 -12.74 0.74
C ASN A 38 -10.20 -12.50 -0.15
N LEU A 39 -9.01 -12.62 0.43
CA LEU A 39 -7.76 -12.31 -0.27
C LEU A 39 -7.50 -13.25 -1.45
N GLU A 40 -7.75 -14.54 -1.27
CA GLU A 40 -7.51 -15.55 -2.32
C GLU A 40 -8.44 -15.35 -3.53
N ALA A 41 -9.70 -15.00 -3.28
CA ALA A 41 -10.66 -14.73 -4.34
C ALA A 41 -10.27 -13.48 -5.14
N ALA A 42 -9.80 -12.43 -4.45
CA ALA A 42 -9.31 -11.21 -5.10
C ALA A 42 -8.05 -11.47 -5.94
N ILE A 43 -7.08 -12.23 -5.41
CA ILE A 43 -5.89 -12.66 -6.17
C ILE A 43 -6.30 -13.48 -7.41
N GLY A 44 -7.24 -14.41 -7.25
CA GLY A 44 -7.74 -15.23 -8.35
C GLY A 44 -8.38 -14.38 -9.46
N GLN A 45 -9.16 -13.36 -9.09
CA GLN A 45 -9.75 -12.43 -10.05
C GLN A 45 -8.67 -11.63 -10.79
N LEU A 46 -7.71 -11.03 -10.07
CA LEU A 46 -6.62 -10.27 -10.69
C LEU A 46 -5.84 -11.12 -11.70
N ARG A 47 -5.49 -12.36 -11.34
CA ARG A 47 -4.81 -13.29 -12.25
C ARG A 47 -5.64 -13.65 -13.48
N ALA A 48 -6.96 -13.83 -13.31
CA ALA A 48 -7.86 -14.09 -14.45
C ALA A 48 -7.92 -12.90 -15.43
N GLU A 49 -7.68 -11.69 -14.94
CA GLU A 49 -7.58 -10.46 -15.73
C GLU A 49 -6.14 -10.19 -16.24
N GLY A 50 -5.19 -11.09 -15.97
CA GLY A 50 -3.79 -10.98 -16.42
C GLY A 50 -2.90 -10.09 -15.55
N VAL A 51 -3.35 -9.77 -14.32
CA VAL A 51 -2.58 -8.99 -13.34
C VAL A 51 -1.81 -9.93 -12.42
N GLU A 52 -0.49 -9.75 -12.37
CA GLU A 52 0.40 -10.49 -11.47
C GLU A 52 0.54 -9.80 -10.11
N VAL A 53 0.53 -10.60 -9.06
CA VAL A 53 0.85 -10.15 -7.69
C VAL A 53 2.35 -10.23 -7.45
N ALA A 54 2.88 -9.33 -6.62
CA ALA A 54 4.31 -9.17 -6.35
C ALA A 54 4.96 -10.36 -5.60
N GLY A 55 4.15 -11.28 -5.08
CA GLY A 55 4.61 -12.44 -4.32
C GLY A 55 3.47 -13.24 -3.70
N PRO A 56 3.77 -14.20 -2.81
CA PRO A 56 2.75 -14.85 -1.99
C PRO A 56 2.10 -13.86 -1.03
N ALA A 57 0.87 -14.15 -0.61
CA ALA A 57 0.23 -13.40 0.46
C ALA A 57 0.98 -13.60 1.79
N GLU A 58 1.22 -12.52 2.50
CA GLU A 58 1.91 -12.48 3.79
C GLU A 58 0.91 -12.22 4.92
N THR A 59 1.15 -12.83 6.08
CA THR A 59 0.41 -12.52 7.31
C THR A 59 1.22 -11.55 8.15
N VAL A 60 0.58 -10.50 8.65
CA VAL A 60 1.18 -9.58 9.62
C VAL A 60 0.41 -9.66 10.92
N ASP A 61 1.15 -9.92 12.00
CA ASP A 61 0.66 -9.87 13.38
C ASP A 61 0.55 -8.41 13.82
N LEU A 62 -0.66 -7.97 14.16
CA LEU A 62 -0.94 -6.61 14.64
C LEU A 62 -0.95 -6.52 16.18
N GLY A 63 -0.75 -7.65 16.86
CA GLY A 63 -0.83 -7.78 18.32
C GLY A 63 -2.27 -7.95 18.82
N GLY A 64 -2.39 -8.44 20.06
CA GLY A 64 -3.70 -8.58 20.72
C GLY A 64 -4.63 -9.64 20.09
N GLY A 65 -4.09 -10.55 19.28
CA GLY A 65 -4.87 -11.55 18.55
C GLY A 65 -5.41 -11.08 17.18
N ALA A 66 -5.13 -9.83 16.81
CA ALA A 66 -5.47 -9.30 15.49
C ALA A 66 -4.38 -9.63 14.46
N GLU A 67 -4.80 -10.00 13.26
CA GLU A 67 -3.92 -10.26 12.12
C GLU A 67 -4.50 -9.63 10.86
N TRP A 68 -3.65 -9.27 9.90
CA TRP A 68 -4.12 -9.13 8.52
C TRP A 68 -3.31 -10.02 7.58
N ARG A 69 -3.90 -10.32 6.44
CA ARG A 69 -3.19 -10.94 5.32
C ARG A 69 -3.13 -9.93 4.19
N GLN A 70 -1.99 -9.84 3.52
CA GLN A 70 -1.80 -8.84 2.47
C GLN A 70 -0.97 -9.36 1.29
N VAL A 71 -1.19 -8.77 0.12
CA VAL A 71 -0.32 -8.95 -1.04
C VAL A 71 -0.35 -7.69 -1.90
N ALA A 72 0.79 -7.30 -2.46
CA ALA A 72 0.85 -6.19 -3.40
C ALA A 72 0.71 -6.66 -4.85
N PHE A 73 0.21 -5.79 -5.72
CA PHE A 73 0.35 -5.88 -7.17
C PHE A 73 0.77 -4.51 -7.72
N ALA A 74 1.32 -4.49 -8.93
CA ALA A 74 1.65 -3.24 -9.61
C ALA A 74 0.48 -2.81 -10.51
N GLU A 75 0.10 -1.54 -10.44
CA GLU A 75 -0.82 -0.94 -11.40
C GLU A 75 -0.04 -0.44 -12.66
N PRO A 76 -0.71 -0.08 -13.78
CA PRO A 76 -0.06 0.26 -15.04
C PRO A 76 1.05 1.32 -15.01
N ASP A 77 1.02 2.28 -14.09
CA ASP A 77 2.04 3.31 -13.90
C ASP A 77 3.20 2.86 -13.01
N GLY A 78 3.19 1.59 -12.56
CA GLY A 78 4.26 0.96 -11.78
C GLY A 78 4.19 1.24 -10.27
N ASN A 79 3.12 1.86 -9.78
CA ASN A 79 2.89 2.01 -8.34
C ASN A 79 2.38 0.69 -7.74
N TYR A 80 2.69 0.46 -6.47
CA TYR A 80 2.19 -0.69 -5.74
C TYR A 80 0.84 -0.38 -5.09
N VAL A 81 -0.08 -1.33 -5.22
CA VAL A 81 -1.36 -1.35 -4.52
C VAL A 81 -1.41 -2.63 -3.69
N THR A 82 -1.75 -2.48 -2.41
CA THR A 82 -1.79 -3.59 -1.46
C THR A 82 -3.22 -4.06 -1.23
N LEU A 83 -3.54 -5.32 -1.49
CA LEU A 83 -4.80 -5.93 -1.05
C LEU A 83 -4.65 -6.39 0.41
N VAL A 84 -5.64 -6.07 1.25
CA VAL A 84 -5.59 -6.37 2.70
C VAL A 84 -6.87 -7.06 3.16
N GLU A 85 -6.75 -8.29 3.67
CA GLU A 85 -7.79 -9.01 4.40
C GLU A 85 -7.51 -8.90 5.90
N ALA A 86 -8.20 -7.97 6.57
CA ALA A 86 -8.04 -7.75 8.01
C ALA A 86 -8.97 -8.64 8.83
N ARG A 87 -8.42 -9.23 9.91
CA ARG A 87 -9.13 -10.05 10.90
C ARG A 87 -8.84 -9.49 12.29
N PHE A 88 -9.90 -9.05 12.98
CA PHE A 88 -9.84 -8.42 14.29
C PHE A 88 -10.63 -9.24 15.31
#